data_AF-A0A2D6X9G0-F1
#
_entry.id   AF-A0A2D6X9G0-F1
#
_cell.length_a   1.000
_cell.length_b   1.000
_cell.length_c   1.000
_cell.angle_alpha   90.00
_cell.angle_beta   90.00
_cell.angle_gamma   90.00
#
_symmetry.space_group_name_H-M   'P 1'
#
loop_
_entity.id
_entity.type
_entity.pdbx_description
1 polymer ?
#
loop_
_entity_poly.entity_id
_entity_poly.type
_entity_poly.pdbx_seq_one_letter_code
_entity_poly.pdbx_strand_id
1 'polypeptide(L)'
;MALKVSTQPTAEPISLAEAKLHLRVDHTTDDNLITTLIQVAREWCEQFQNRAYITQSITLTLDKFPTFFTLPRPPLQSVTSIKYIDSDGSQQTLGTSVYDVDTQSTPGRIALAYGQSWPIIRGDINSVEVIYKAGYASPATSTFGSDILTVASRTFTDADIIRLTTTAGDLPDPLAAYTDYHVRDYSSNTFKLAATAGGAAITLTDDGTGTHYVGVVPGRVIAAMKLLIGHLYEHREQVSETNLKVTPMAVRSLLSFDRVMDI
;
A
#
# COMPACT_ATOMS: atom_id res chain seq x y z
N MET A 1 -9.60 -13.69 15.33
CA MET A 1 -9.05 -13.00 14.15
C MET A 1 -7.72 -12.37 14.51
N ALA A 2 -6.65 -12.68 13.78
CA ALA A 2 -5.36 -12.01 13.95
C ALA A 2 -4.90 -11.39 12.63
N LEU A 3 -4.27 -10.22 12.72
CA LEU A 3 -3.73 -9.48 11.59
C LEU A 3 -2.22 -9.35 11.76
N LYS A 4 -1.46 -9.74 10.75
CA LYS A 4 -0.01 -9.60 10.74
C LYS A 4 0.46 -9.04 9.41
N VAL A 5 1.32 -8.02 9.46
CA VAL A 5 2.06 -7.60 8.27
C VAL A 5 3.17 -8.62 8.03
N SER A 6 3.08 -9.34 6.92
CA SER A 6 3.99 -10.42 6.55
C SER A 6 5.16 -9.92 5.70
N THR A 7 5.01 -8.78 5.04
CA THR A 7 6.12 -8.09 4.35
C THR A 7 5.91 -6.60 4.47
N GLN A 8 6.88 -5.91 5.06
CA GLN A 8 6.89 -4.45 5.17
C GLN A 8 6.97 -3.79 3.79
N PRO A 9 6.52 -2.52 3.65
CA PRO A 9 6.74 -1.77 2.43
C PRO A 9 8.22 -1.67 2.07
N THR A 10 8.55 -1.83 0.79
CA THR A 10 9.93 -1.74 0.27
C THR A 10 10.39 -0.30 0.05
N ALA A 11 9.48 0.67 0.19
CA ALA A 11 9.77 2.09 0.05
C ALA A 11 8.85 2.94 0.95
N GLU A 12 9.23 4.20 1.13
CA GLU A 12 8.54 5.16 1.99
C GLU A 12 7.71 6.17 1.20
N PRO A 13 6.52 6.57 1.68
CA PRO A 13 5.69 7.56 1.00
C PRO A 13 6.30 8.98 1.00
N ILE A 14 7.36 9.22 1.77
CA ILE A 14 8.11 10.48 1.83
C ILE A 14 9.59 10.14 1.69
N SER A 15 10.29 10.81 0.78
CA SER A 15 11.74 10.67 0.65
C SER A 15 12.50 11.38 1.77
N LEU A 16 13.74 10.96 2.02
CA LEU A 16 14.64 11.64 2.95
C LEU A 16 14.84 13.12 2.57
N ALA A 17 15.00 13.42 1.28
CA ALA A 17 15.17 14.80 0.79
C ALA A 17 13.95 15.68 1.12
N GLU A 18 12.74 15.16 0.93
CA GLU A 18 11.52 15.90 1.27
C GLU A 18 11.35 16.10 2.78
N ALA A 19 11.72 15.09 3.59
CA ALA A 19 11.68 15.22 5.04
C ALA A 19 12.71 16.24 5.53
N LYS A 20 13.94 16.22 5.02
CA LYS A 20 14.98 17.22 5.31
C LYS A 20 14.56 18.63 4.93
N LEU A 21 13.94 18.79 3.77
CA LEU A 21 13.38 20.08 3.34
C LEU A 21 12.31 20.58 4.32
N HIS A 22 11.43 19.69 4.79
CA HIS A 22 10.41 20.05 5.78
C HIS A 22 11.01 20.46 7.13
N LEU A 23 12.02 19.72 7.59
CA LEU A 23 12.73 19.97 8.85
C LEU A 23 13.75 21.11 8.76
N ARG A 24 14.01 21.64 7.56
CA ARG A 24 15.06 22.64 7.27
C ARG A 24 16.46 22.16 7.66
N VAL A 25 16.75 20.88 7.41
CA VAL A 25 18.03 20.24 7.69
C VAL A 25 18.83 20.10 6.39
N ASP A 26 20.02 20.70 6.34
CA ASP A 26 20.91 20.69 5.17
C ASP A 26 22.09 19.71 5.30
N HIS A 27 22.48 19.34 6.52
CA HIS A 27 23.55 18.38 6.80
C HIS A 27 23.13 16.91 6.67
N THR A 28 24.08 15.98 6.63
CA THR A 28 23.84 14.53 6.48
C THR A 28 23.90 13.72 7.78
N THR A 29 24.34 14.31 8.89
CA THR A 29 24.54 13.59 10.17
C THR A 29 23.25 12.95 10.70
N ASP A 30 22.11 13.60 10.50
CA ASP A 30 20.81 13.14 11.00
C ASP A 30 20.04 12.27 9.98
N ASP A 31 20.64 11.94 8.83
CA ASP A 31 19.95 11.21 7.75
C ASP A 31 19.39 9.86 8.23
N ASN A 32 20.16 9.13 9.05
CA ASN A 32 19.72 7.85 9.63
C ASN A 32 18.56 8.04 10.62
N LEU A 33 18.62 9.11 11.44
CA LEU A 33 17.57 9.44 12.38
C LEU A 33 16.28 9.80 11.63
N ILE A 34 16.36 10.69 10.64
CA ILE A 34 15.22 11.13 9.85
C ILE A 34 14.60 9.95 9.10
N THR A 35 15.42 9.05 8.55
CA THR A 35 14.93 7.81 7.91
C THR A 35 14.12 6.95 8.89
N THR A 36 14.61 6.79 10.12
CA THR A 36 13.89 6.05 11.17
C THR A 36 12.58 6.76 11.55
N LEU A 37 12.59 8.09 11.66
CA LEU A 37 11.39 8.87 11.96
C LEU A 37 10.32 8.77 10.86
N ILE A 38 10.72 8.70 9.58
CA ILE A 38 9.79 8.46 8.47
C ILE A 38 9.08 7.12 8.65
N GLN A 39 9.82 6.06 9.00
CA GLN A 39 9.25 4.73 9.23
C GLN A 39 8.25 4.72 10.39
N VAL A 40 8.65 5.29 11.53
CA VAL A 40 7.78 5.40 12.72
C VAL A 40 6.55 6.24 12.43
N ALA A 41 6.70 7.36 11.70
CA ALA A 41 5.58 8.21 11.35
C ALA A 41 4.58 7.49 10.44
N ARG A 42 5.06 6.71 9.46
CA ARG A 42 4.19 5.86 8.63
C ARG A 42 3.44 4.86 9.49
N GLU A 43 4.15 4.07 10.29
CA GLU A 43 3.55 2.99 11.11
C GLU A 43 2.47 3.54 12.04
N TRP A 44 2.75 4.67 12.68
CA TRP A 44 1.77 5.34 13.55
C TRP A 44 0.53 5.82 12.77
N CYS A 45 0.74 6.48 11.63
CA CYS A 45 -0.37 6.99 10.80
C CYS A 45 -1.22 5.83 10.24
N GLU A 46 -0.59 4.77 9.75
CA GLU A 46 -1.24 3.57 9.25
C GLU A 46 -2.05 2.87 10.35
N GLN A 47 -1.48 2.73 11.56
CA GLN A 47 -2.18 2.15 12.71
C GLN A 47 -3.35 3.01 13.16
N PHE A 48 -3.20 4.33 13.17
CA PHE A 48 -4.28 5.25 13.56
C PHE A 48 -5.48 5.19 12.60
N GLN A 49 -5.22 5.13 11.29
CA GLN A 49 -6.27 5.07 10.26
C GLN A 49 -6.78 3.66 9.97
N ASN A 50 -6.07 2.62 10.44
CA ASN A 50 -6.22 1.24 10.00
C ASN A 50 -6.18 1.12 8.46
N ARG A 51 -5.16 1.71 7.84
CA ARG A 51 -4.92 1.72 6.37
C ARG A 51 -3.49 1.34 6.03
N ALA A 52 -3.25 0.99 4.77
CA ALA A 52 -1.92 0.81 4.19
C ALA A 52 -1.65 1.93 3.19
N TYR A 53 -0.45 2.54 3.22
CA TYR A 53 -0.08 3.63 2.31
C TYR A 53 0.70 3.13 1.12
N ILE A 54 1.81 2.44 1.39
CA ILE A 54 2.60 1.77 0.37
C ILE A 54 2.25 0.29 0.40
N THR A 55 2.39 -0.36 -0.76
CA THR A 55 2.06 -1.78 -0.94
C THR A 55 2.79 -2.64 0.08
N GLN A 56 2.02 -3.32 0.93
CA GLN A 56 2.50 -4.28 1.91
C GLN A 56 1.71 -5.58 1.82
N SER A 57 2.31 -6.67 2.30
CA SER A 57 1.66 -7.99 2.32
C SER A 57 1.13 -8.26 3.70
N ILE A 58 -0.16 -8.55 3.81
CA ILE A 58 -0.85 -8.73 5.08
C ILE A 58 -1.47 -10.12 5.13
N THR A 59 -1.28 -10.79 6.26
CA THR A 59 -1.91 -12.07 6.57
C THR A 59 -3.02 -11.82 7.58
N LEU A 60 -4.24 -12.24 7.23
CA LEU A 60 -5.39 -12.27 8.10
C LEU A 60 -5.71 -13.73 8.43
N THR A 61 -5.75 -14.06 9.72
CA THR A 61 -6.19 -15.38 10.18
C THR A 61 -7.58 -15.30 10.79
N LEU A 62 -8.43 -16.26 10.40
CA LEU A 62 -9.81 -16.40 10.84
C LEU A 62 -10.02 -17.83 11.36
N ASP A 63 -10.91 -17.98 12.34
CA ASP A 63 -11.24 -19.29 12.90
C ASP A 63 -12.17 -20.09 11.97
N LYS A 64 -12.97 -19.39 11.15
CA LYS A 64 -13.86 -19.98 10.16
C LYS A 64 -14.19 -19.02 9.02
N PHE A 65 -14.73 -19.54 7.91
CA PHE A 65 -15.31 -18.73 6.85
C PHE A 65 -16.66 -18.12 7.28
N PRO A 66 -16.81 -16.79 7.34
CA PRO A 66 -18.10 -16.14 7.47
C PRO A 66 -18.80 -16.04 6.11
N THR A 67 -20.04 -15.55 6.07
CA THR A 67 -20.81 -15.36 4.82
C THR A 67 -20.08 -14.44 3.83
N PHE A 68 -19.51 -13.36 4.34
CA PHE A 68 -18.55 -12.50 3.68
C PHE A 68 -17.65 -11.89 4.75
N PHE A 69 -16.46 -11.42 4.37
CA PHE A 69 -15.57 -10.73 5.30
C PHE A 69 -14.83 -9.58 4.64
N THR A 70 -14.61 -8.53 5.42
CA THR A 70 -13.82 -7.37 5.03
C THR A 70 -12.36 -7.61 5.33
N LEU A 71 -11.48 -7.17 4.43
CA LEU A 71 -10.05 -7.17 4.64
C LEU A 71 -9.64 -5.83 5.29
N PRO A 72 -9.04 -5.87 6.49
CA PRO A 72 -8.50 -4.67 7.12
C PRO A 72 -7.44 -3.97 6.26
N ARG A 73 -7.07 -2.76 6.64
CA ARG A 73 -5.98 -1.98 6.00
C ARG A 73 -6.21 -1.64 4.52
N PRO A 74 -7.34 -1.01 4.12
CA PRO A 74 -7.53 -0.61 2.73
C PRO A 74 -6.55 0.48 2.26
N PRO A 75 -6.40 0.69 0.95
CA PRO A 75 -7.13 0.01 -0.14
C PRO A 75 -6.57 -1.38 -0.47
N LEU A 76 -7.46 -2.33 -0.76
CA LEU A 76 -7.12 -3.68 -1.22
C LEU A 76 -6.66 -3.61 -2.68
N GLN A 77 -5.48 -4.18 -2.97
CA GLN A 77 -4.98 -4.28 -4.34
C GLN A 77 -5.32 -5.64 -4.95
N SER A 78 -4.96 -6.71 -4.24
CA SER A 78 -5.17 -8.08 -4.73
C SER A 78 -5.12 -9.08 -3.57
N VAL A 79 -5.75 -10.23 -3.78
CA VAL A 79 -5.65 -11.38 -2.89
C VAL A 79 -4.62 -12.33 -3.47
N THR A 80 -3.57 -12.63 -2.71
CA THR A 80 -2.49 -13.54 -3.15
C THR A 80 -2.96 -14.99 -3.04
N SER A 81 -3.54 -15.35 -1.91
CA SER A 81 -4.01 -16.71 -1.66
C SER A 81 -4.95 -16.75 -0.46
N ILE A 82 -5.92 -17.66 -0.51
CA ILE A 82 -6.72 -18.09 0.64
C ILE A 82 -6.39 -19.55 0.90
N LYS A 83 -5.97 -19.87 2.11
CA LYS A 83 -5.68 -21.23 2.55
C LYS A 83 -6.56 -21.59 3.73
N TYR A 84 -6.89 -22.87 3.87
CA TYR A 84 -7.69 -23.36 4.98
C TYR A 84 -7.26 -24.76 5.40
N ILE A 85 -7.61 -25.15 6.63
CA ILE A 85 -7.43 -26.52 7.13
C ILE A 85 -8.72 -27.31 6.88
N ASP A 86 -8.63 -28.37 6.08
CA ASP A 86 -9.76 -29.27 5.78
C ASP A 86 -10.11 -30.16 6.97
N SER A 87 -11.18 -30.96 6.84
CA SER A 87 -11.64 -31.89 7.89
C SER A 87 -10.60 -32.93 8.31
N ASP A 88 -9.65 -33.25 7.44
CA ASP A 88 -8.58 -34.22 7.68
C ASP A 88 -7.36 -33.57 8.36
N GLY A 89 -7.41 -32.26 8.61
CA GLY A 89 -6.34 -31.50 9.25
C GLY A 89 -5.23 -31.07 8.28
N SER A 90 -5.45 -31.18 6.97
CA SER A 90 -4.48 -30.80 5.94
C SER A 90 -4.73 -29.39 5.43
N GLN A 91 -3.66 -28.65 5.11
CA GLN A 91 -3.77 -27.31 4.55
C GLN A 91 -4.08 -27.37 3.05
N GLN A 92 -5.20 -26.80 2.66
CA GLN A 92 -5.65 -26.66 1.29
C GLN A 92 -5.56 -25.21 0.82
N THR A 93 -5.41 -25.01 -0.49
CA THR A 93 -5.52 -23.69 -1.12
C THR A 93 -6.87 -23.57 -1.79
N LEU A 94 -7.62 -22.52 -1.47
CA LEU A 94 -8.93 -22.25 -2.05
C LEU A 94 -8.76 -21.73 -3.49
N GLY A 95 -9.47 -22.36 -4.43
CA GLY A 95 -9.48 -21.92 -5.83
C GLY A 95 -10.10 -20.54 -6.01
N THR A 96 -9.55 -19.74 -6.93
CA THR A 96 -10.05 -18.40 -7.27
C THR A 96 -11.45 -18.39 -7.87
N SER A 97 -11.96 -19.53 -8.35
CA SER A 97 -13.34 -19.67 -8.85
C SER A 97 -14.39 -19.78 -7.74
N VAL A 98 -13.98 -19.96 -6.48
CA VAL A 98 -14.90 -20.17 -5.35
C VAL A 98 -15.31 -18.85 -4.69
N TYR A 99 -14.50 -17.80 -4.85
CA TYR A 99 -14.70 -16.52 -4.19
C TYR A 99 -14.56 -15.35 -5.17
N ASP A 100 -15.34 -14.31 -4.93
CA ASP A 100 -15.21 -13.02 -5.60
C ASP A 100 -14.51 -12.04 -4.68
N VAL A 101 -13.64 -11.21 -5.26
CA VAL A 101 -12.91 -10.15 -4.56
C VAL A 101 -13.46 -8.81 -5.01
N ASP A 102 -13.97 -8.04 -4.06
CA ASP A 102 -14.37 -6.66 -4.27
C ASP A 102 -13.23 -5.73 -3.84
N THR A 103 -12.47 -5.25 -4.82
CA THR A 103 -11.40 -4.25 -4.66
C THR A 103 -11.90 -2.81 -4.71
N GLN A 104 -13.17 -2.58 -5.08
CA GLN A 104 -13.75 -1.24 -5.20
C GLN A 104 -14.27 -0.74 -3.84
N SER A 105 -14.82 -1.64 -3.04
CA SER A 105 -15.25 -1.32 -1.68
C SER A 105 -14.06 -0.94 -0.79
N THR A 106 -14.29 0.01 0.12
CA THR A 106 -13.30 0.45 1.11
C THR A 106 -13.93 0.33 2.51
N PRO A 107 -13.60 -0.70 3.31
CA PRO A 107 -12.61 -1.76 3.06
C PRO A 107 -12.99 -2.77 1.96
N GLY A 108 -11.98 -3.38 1.33
CA GLY A 108 -12.20 -4.45 0.36
C GLY A 108 -12.81 -5.67 1.03
N ARG A 109 -13.59 -6.47 0.29
CA ARG A 109 -14.29 -7.63 0.84
C ARG A 109 -14.13 -8.86 -0.04
N ILE A 110 -14.22 -10.02 0.59
CA ILE A 110 -14.28 -11.32 -0.06
C ILE A 110 -15.64 -11.93 0.25
N ALA A 111 -16.31 -12.44 -0.79
CA ALA A 111 -17.57 -13.14 -0.71
C ALA A 111 -17.51 -14.42 -1.56
N LEU A 112 -18.48 -15.33 -1.36
CA LEU A 112 -18.63 -16.48 -2.25
C LEU A 112 -18.99 -16.05 -3.66
N ALA A 113 -18.39 -16.70 -4.64
CA ALA A 113 -18.82 -16.58 -6.02
C ALA A 113 -20.20 -17.22 -6.21
N TYR A 114 -20.93 -16.75 -7.22
CA TYR A 114 -22.29 -17.24 -7.46
C TYR A 114 -22.35 -18.76 -7.66
N GLY A 115 -23.26 -19.42 -6.93
CA GLY A 115 -23.45 -20.88 -7.00
C GLY A 115 -22.38 -21.71 -6.31
N GLN A 116 -21.46 -21.08 -5.58
CA GLN A 116 -20.42 -21.76 -4.80
C GLN A 116 -20.78 -21.83 -3.32
N SER A 117 -20.09 -22.72 -2.59
CA SER A 117 -20.17 -22.85 -1.14
C SER A 117 -18.78 -22.90 -0.53
N TRP A 118 -18.61 -22.36 0.67
CA TRP A 118 -17.34 -22.48 1.38
C TRP A 118 -17.03 -23.97 1.62
N PRO A 119 -15.76 -24.39 1.50
CA PRO A 119 -15.37 -25.76 1.79
C PRO A 119 -15.60 -26.07 3.28
N ILE A 120 -15.79 -27.35 3.56
CA ILE A 120 -15.85 -27.83 4.94
C ILE A 120 -14.45 -27.72 5.53
N ILE A 121 -14.35 -26.99 6.64
CA ILE A 121 -13.12 -26.83 7.41
C ILE A 121 -13.23 -27.61 8.73
N ARG A 122 -12.10 -27.97 9.33
CA ARG A 122 -12.08 -28.60 10.66
C ARG A 122 -12.68 -27.71 11.76
N GLY A 123 -12.54 -26.39 11.63
CA GLY A 123 -13.11 -25.41 12.55
C GLY A 123 -12.26 -25.16 13.81
N ASP A 124 -10.97 -25.50 13.77
CA ASP A 124 -10.00 -25.14 14.81
C ASP A 124 -9.67 -23.63 14.78
N ILE A 125 -9.03 -23.13 15.83
CA ILE A 125 -8.55 -21.75 15.92
C ILE A 125 -7.58 -21.45 14.76
N ASN A 126 -7.73 -20.30 14.11
CA ASN A 126 -6.93 -19.87 12.95
C ASN A 126 -6.95 -20.84 11.74
N SER A 127 -8.05 -21.57 11.53
CA SER A 127 -8.16 -22.53 10.41
C SER A 127 -8.11 -21.91 9.02
N VAL A 128 -8.35 -20.60 8.88
CA VAL A 128 -8.36 -19.91 7.58
C VAL A 128 -7.29 -18.83 7.58
N GLU A 129 -6.45 -18.83 6.55
CA GLU A 129 -5.38 -17.85 6.33
C GLU A 129 -5.60 -17.14 4.98
N VAL A 130 -5.65 -15.82 5.01
CA VAL A 130 -5.78 -14.98 3.82
C VAL A 130 -4.57 -14.09 3.70
N ILE A 131 -3.83 -14.23 2.59
CA ILE A 131 -2.69 -13.38 2.25
C ILE A 131 -3.12 -12.44 1.14
N TYR A 132 -3.05 -11.14 1.39
CA TYR A 132 -3.45 -10.10 0.45
C TYR A 132 -2.47 -8.94 0.43
N LYS A 133 -2.56 -8.12 -0.61
CA LYS A 133 -1.76 -6.92 -0.83
C LYS A 133 -2.64 -5.71 -0.65
N ALA A 134 -2.19 -4.74 0.13
CA ALA A 134 -2.90 -3.50 0.35
C ALA A 134 -1.95 -2.29 0.31
N GLY A 135 -2.45 -1.15 -0.13
CA GLY A 135 -1.71 0.10 -0.25
C GLY A 135 -2.22 0.99 -1.37
N TYR A 136 -2.06 2.30 -1.26
CA TYR A 136 -2.41 3.24 -2.32
C TYR A 136 -1.42 3.23 -3.48
N ALA A 137 -0.14 3.03 -3.19
CA ALA A 137 0.94 3.14 -4.14
C ALA A 137 1.87 1.91 -4.10
N SER A 138 2.33 1.49 -5.26
CA SER A 138 3.33 0.42 -5.43
C SER A 138 4.61 1.01 -6.00
N PRO A 139 5.79 0.77 -5.40
CA PRO A 139 7.06 1.18 -5.99
C PRO A 139 7.22 0.58 -7.38
N ALA A 140 7.73 1.39 -8.30
CA ALA A 140 7.95 1.03 -9.68
C ALA A 140 9.36 1.41 -10.13
N THR A 141 9.92 0.62 -11.04
CA THR A 141 11.20 0.90 -11.68
C THR A 141 10.99 1.01 -13.18
N SER A 142 11.46 2.10 -13.76
CA SER A 142 11.53 2.37 -15.20
C SER A 142 12.79 1.76 -15.81
N THR A 143 12.71 1.43 -17.09
CA THR A 143 13.86 1.04 -17.91
C THR A 143 13.71 1.64 -19.30
N PHE A 144 14.40 2.77 -19.54
CA PHE A 144 14.25 3.61 -20.73
C PHE A 144 14.54 2.83 -22.01
N GLY A 145 15.58 1.99 -22.03
CA GLY A 145 16.00 1.27 -23.23
C GLY A 145 15.01 0.24 -23.74
N SER A 146 13.97 -0.09 -22.95
CA SER A 146 12.91 -1.03 -23.33
C SER A 146 11.49 -0.45 -23.16
N ASP A 147 11.37 0.79 -22.67
CA ASP A 147 10.11 1.45 -22.28
C ASP A 147 9.29 0.66 -21.24
N ILE A 148 9.95 -0.10 -20.37
CA ILE A 148 9.30 -1.00 -19.42
C ILE A 148 9.21 -0.33 -18.05
N LEU A 149 8.03 -0.38 -17.43
CA LEU A 149 7.87 -0.20 -16.00
C LEU A 149 7.66 -1.56 -15.33
N THR A 150 8.35 -1.77 -14.20
CA THR A 150 8.27 -2.99 -13.40
C THR A 150 7.64 -2.68 -12.05
N VAL A 151 6.60 -3.42 -11.65
CA VAL A 151 5.91 -3.34 -10.36
C VAL A 151 5.82 -4.73 -9.73
N ALA A 152 6.55 -4.94 -8.64
CA ALA A 152 6.78 -6.29 -8.09
C ALA A 152 5.56 -6.96 -7.44
N SER A 153 4.46 -6.26 -7.17
CA SER A 153 3.39 -6.80 -6.31
C SER A 153 1.98 -6.30 -6.65
N ARG A 154 1.72 -5.93 -7.91
CA ARG A 154 0.38 -5.54 -8.34
C ARG A 154 0.03 -6.14 -9.70
N THR A 155 -1.22 -6.56 -9.83
CA THR A 155 -1.76 -7.13 -11.07
C THR A 155 -2.51 -6.06 -11.83
N PHE A 156 -2.35 -6.09 -13.15
CA PHE A 156 -2.99 -5.18 -14.08
C PHE A 156 -3.60 -5.97 -15.23
N THR A 157 -4.46 -5.31 -15.97
CA THR A 157 -4.93 -5.71 -17.29
C THR A 157 -4.63 -4.61 -18.29
N ASP A 158 -4.47 -4.98 -19.55
CA ASP A 158 -4.28 -3.97 -20.60
C ASP A 158 -5.49 -3.02 -20.64
N ALA A 159 -5.21 -1.74 -20.91
CA ALA A 159 -6.10 -0.59 -20.83
C ALA A 159 -6.46 -0.09 -19.42
N ASP A 160 -6.02 -0.75 -18.34
CA ASP A 160 -6.18 -0.22 -16.99
C ASP A 160 -5.58 1.18 -16.86
N ILE A 161 -6.32 2.06 -16.18
CA ILE A 161 -5.86 3.43 -15.92
C ILE A 161 -5.01 3.43 -14.67
N ILE A 162 -3.79 3.95 -14.79
CA ILE A 162 -2.87 4.14 -13.68
C ILE A 162 -2.38 5.58 -13.63
N ARG A 163 -2.11 6.04 -12.42
CA ARG A 163 -1.52 7.35 -12.17
C ARG A 163 -0.15 7.18 -11.55
N LEU A 164 0.82 7.93 -12.04
CA LEU A 164 2.20 7.87 -11.55
C LEU A 164 2.53 9.02 -10.61
N THR A 165 3.35 8.73 -9.62
CA THR A 165 3.98 9.73 -8.74
C THR A 165 5.44 9.35 -8.52
N THR A 166 6.26 10.29 -8.06
CA THR A 166 7.64 10.04 -7.64
C THR A 166 7.88 10.73 -6.31
N THR A 167 8.69 10.13 -5.44
CA THR A 167 9.18 10.81 -4.23
C THR A 167 10.59 11.33 -4.50
N ALA A 168 10.74 12.65 -4.46
CA ALA A 168 11.91 13.39 -4.92
C ALA A 168 12.29 13.12 -6.39
N GLY A 169 12.80 14.13 -7.08
CA GLY A 169 13.18 14.02 -8.48
C GLY A 169 12.00 14.05 -9.46
N ASP A 170 12.32 13.70 -10.71
CA ASP A 170 11.43 13.76 -11.86
C ASP A 170 11.02 12.35 -12.31
N LEU A 171 9.80 12.19 -12.81
CA LEU A 171 9.38 10.94 -13.45
C LEU A 171 10.15 10.73 -14.77
N PRO A 172 10.18 9.50 -15.30
CA PRO A 172 10.81 9.21 -16.58
C PRO A 172 10.20 10.05 -17.70
N ASP A 173 10.98 10.84 -18.42
CA ASP A 173 10.46 11.68 -19.51
C ASP A 173 9.94 10.78 -20.67
N PRO A 174 8.76 11.07 -21.27
CA PRO A 174 7.88 12.24 -21.12
C PRO A 174 6.70 12.06 -20.14
N LEU A 175 6.82 11.19 -19.14
CA LEU A 175 5.76 10.95 -18.17
C LEU A 175 5.66 12.10 -17.18
N ALA A 176 4.43 12.53 -16.89
CA ALA A 176 4.12 13.59 -15.96
C ALA A 176 3.43 13.04 -14.71
N ALA A 177 3.80 13.57 -13.55
CA ALA A 177 3.19 13.17 -12.28
C ALA A 177 1.71 13.57 -12.25
N TYR A 178 0.90 12.78 -11.55
CA TYR A 178 -0.54 12.98 -11.43
C TYR A 178 -1.32 12.95 -12.76
N THR A 179 -0.70 12.45 -13.82
CA THR A 179 -1.35 12.22 -15.12
C THR A 179 -1.77 10.75 -15.23
N ASP A 180 -2.93 10.52 -15.85
CA ASP A 180 -3.47 9.19 -16.07
C ASP A 180 -2.90 8.60 -17.37
N TYR A 181 -2.40 7.37 -17.26
CA TYR A 181 -1.87 6.58 -18.36
C TYR A 181 -2.56 5.23 -18.42
N HIS A 182 -2.55 4.61 -19.60
CA HIS A 182 -3.11 3.29 -19.82
C HIS A 182 -2.01 2.24 -19.82
N VAL A 183 -2.21 1.16 -19.05
CA VAL A 183 -1.35 -0.02 -19.07
C VAL A 183 -1.48 -0.71 -20.43
N ARG A 184 -0.37 -1.19 -20.97
CA ARG A 184 -0.32 -2.00 -22.18
C ARG A 184 0.84 -2.99 -22.14
N ASP A 185 0.73 -4.05 -22.93
CA ASP A 185 1.72 -5.12 -23.03
C ASP A 185 2.04 -5.71 -21.64
N TYR A 186 1.03 -5.85 -20.77
CA TYR A 186 1.23 -6.34 -19.42
C TYR A 186 1.67 -7.81 -19.41
N SER A 187 2.78 -8.07 -18.73
CA SER A 187 3.34 -9.40 -18.53
C SER A 187 3.78 -9.54 -17.07
N SER A 188 2.93 -10.17 -16.26
CA SER A 188 3.14 -10.56 -14.85
C SER A 188 3.49 -9.42 -13.88
N ASN A 189 4.60 -8.72 -14.07
CA ASN A 189 5.04 -7.59 -13.27
C ASN A 189 5.60 -6.43 -14.12
N THR A 190 5.72 -6.60 -15.44
CA THR A 190 6.18 -5.58 -16.37
C THR A 190 5.04 -5.12 -17.26
N PHE A 191 5.08 -3.85 -17.66
CA PHE A 191 4.17 -3.28 -18.65
C PHE A 191 4.78 -2.03 -19.28
N LYS A 192 4.20 -1.61 -20.40
CA LYS A 192 4.44 -0.30 -21.01
C LYS A 192 3.24 0.62 -20.76
N LEU A 193 3.42 1.90 -21.06
CA LEU A 193 2.38 2.91 -20.90
C LEU A 193 1.94 3.48 -22.24
N ALA A 194 0.67 3.85 -22.33
CA ALA A 194 0.10 4.59 -23.44
C ALA A 194 -0.67 5.83 -22.93
N ALA A 195 -0.71 6.89 -23.73
CA ALA A 195 -1.49 8.09 -23.42
C ALA A 195 -3.02 7.90 -23.60
N THR A 196 -3.43 6.86 -24.33
CA THR A 196 -4.84 6.52 -24.60
C THR A 196 -5.04 5.02 -24.53
N ALA A 197 -6.27 4.57 -24.23
CA ALA A 197 -6.62 3.15 -24.16
C ALA A 197 -6.33 2.45 -25.49
N GLY A 198 -5.46 1.43 -25.47
CA GLY A 198 -5.04 0.71 -26.68
C GLY A 198 -4.15 1.51 -27.63
N GLY A 199 -3.71 2.72 -27.25
CA GLY A 199 -2.81 3.56 -28.05
C GLY A 199 -1.37 3.05 -28.08
N ALA A 200 -0.51 3.71 -28.86
CA ALA A 200 0.91 3.39 -28.98
C ALA A 200 1.67 3.51 -27.64
N ALA A 201 2.74 2.72 -27.48
CA ALA A 201 3.60 2.79 -26.32
C ALA A 201 4.33 4.12 -26.30
N ILE A 202 4.37 4.76 -25.14
CA ILE A 202 5.18 5.94 -24.89
C ILE A 202 6.63 5.49 -24.89
N THR A 203 7.46 6.16 -25.70
CA THR A 203 8.90 5.98 -25.69
C THR A 203 9.50 6.83 -24.59
N LEU A 204 10.24 6.20 -23.68
CA LEU A 204 10.95 6.88 -22.60
C LEU A 204 12.30 7.41 -23.11
N THR A 205 12.70 8.58 -22.62
CA THR A 205 13.99 9.21 -22.98
C THR A 205 15.01 9.10 -21.86
N ASP A 206 14.56 8.86 -20.63
CA ASP A 206 15.39 8.57 -19.45
C ASP A 206 14.66 7.63 -18.47
N ASP A 207 15.33 7.26 -17.38
CA ASP A 207 14.75 6.46 -16.30
C ASP A 207 14.09 7.31 -15.20
N GLY A 208 14.09 8.64 -15.31
CA GLY A 208 13.72 9.53 -14.22
C GLY A 208 14.71 9.50 -13.05
N THR A 209 14.35 10.19 -11.97
CA THR A 209 15.13 10.22 -10.71
C THR A 209 14.23 10.04 -9.50
N GLY A 210 14.79 9.42 -8.44
CA GLY A 210 14.06 9.13 -7.20
C GLY A 210 13.31 7.80 -7.25
N THR A 211 12.29 7.66 -6.39
CA THR A 211 11.49 6.43 -6.30
C THR A 211 10.14 6.68 -6.95
N HIS A 212 9.86 5.96 -8.03
CA HIS A 212 8.58 6.06 -8.74
C HIS A 212 7.54 5.15 -8.12
N TYR A 213 6.29 5.56 -8.25
CA TYR A 213 5.13 4.89 -7.69
C TYR A 213 4.01 4.81 -8.71
N VAL A 214 3.40 3.64 -8.79
CA VAL A 214 2.12 3.43 -9.45
C VAL A 214 1.03 3.53 -8.41
N GLY A 215 0.21 4.56 -8.52
CA GLY A 215 -0.76 4.98 -7.51
C GLY A 215 -0.36 6.29 -6.82
N VAL A 216 -1.30 6.83 -6.03
CA VAL A 216 -1.13 8.12 -5.36
C VAL A 216 -1.48 7.97 -3.88
N VAL A 217 -0.52 8.25 -3.01
CA VAL A 217 -0.80 8.42 -1.58
C VAL A 217 -1.51 9.75 -1.38
N PRO A 218 -2.65 9.81 -0.67
CA PRO A 218 -3.38 11.07 -0.50
C PRO A 218 -2.53 12.17 0.14
N GLY A 219 -2.54 13.38 -0.43
CA GLY A 219 -1.70 14.49 0.03
C GLY A 219 -1.89 14.87 1.51
N ARG A 220 -3.09 14.66 2.07
CA ARG A 220 -3.37 14.86 3.50
C ARG A 220 -2.58 13.90 4.40
N VAL A 221 -2.34 12.66 3.96
CA VAL A 221 -1.53 11.67 4.68
C VAL A 221 -0.08 12.10 4.65
N ILE A 222 0.42 12.53 3.48
CA ILE A 222 1.78 13.06 3.34
C ILE A 222 1.99 14.27 4.26
N ALA A 223 1.04 15.21 4.29
CA ALA A 223 1.10 16.37 5.18
C ALA A 223 1.09 15.97 6.67
N ALA A 224 0.21 15.05 7.06
CA ALA A 224 0.13 14.55 8.43
C ALA A 224 1.43 13.85 8.87
N MET A 225 2.02 13.03 7.99
CA MET A 225 3.31 12.40 8.25
C MET A 225 4.43 13.44 8.38
N LYS A 226 4.49 14.47 7.52
CA LYS A 226 5.48 15.56 7.64
C LYS A 226 5.38 16.25 9.00
N LEU A 227 4.17 16.61 9.43
CA LEU A 227 3.93 17.21 10.76
C LEU A 227 4.35 16.30 11.92
N LEU A 228 4.08 14.99 11.81
CA LEU A 228 4.48 14.02 12.82
C LEU A 228 6.01 13.86 12.89
N ILE A 229 6.68 13.81 11.74
CA ILE A 229 8.16 13.76 11.65
C ILE A 229 8.76 15.01 12.31
N GLY A 230 8.24 16.20 12.01
CA GLY A 230 8.64 17.46 12.66
C GLY A 230 8.57 17.38 14.18
N HIS A 231 7.40 16.97 14.69
CA HIS A 231 7.19 16.83 16.13
C HIS A 231 8.16 15.83 16.77
N LEU A 232 8.36 14.65 16.18
CA LEU A 232 9.26 13.63 16.72
C LEU A 232 10.74 14.03 16.66
N TYR A 233 11.13 14.81 15.64
CA TYR A 233 12.50 15.28 15.49
C TYR A 233 12.87 16.35 16.52
N GLU A 234 11.93 17.27 16.83
CA GLU A 234 12.10 18.34 17.81
C GLU A 234 11.94 17.85 19.27
N HIS A 235 11.10 16.82 19.50
CA HIS A 235 10.81 16.29 20.83
C HIS A 235 11.33 14.86 21.00
N ARG A 236 12.64 14.73 21.22
CA ARG A 236 13.36 13.44 21.35
C ARG A 236 13.28 12.82 22.75
N GLU A 237 12.80 13.57 23.74
CA GLU A 237 12.65 13.14 25.12
C GLU A 237 11.24 13.41 25.63
N GLN A 238 10.81 12.61 26.61
CA GLN A 238 9.52 12.79 27.26
C GLN A 238 9.56 14.00 28.19
N VAL A 239 8.95 15.12 27.78
CA VAL A 239 8.86 16.33 28.61
C VAL A 239 7.53 16.32 29.40
N SER A 240 7.58 15.78 30.62
CA SER A 240 6.50 15.65 31.64
C SER A 240 5.39 14.62 31.37
N GLU A 241 4.83 14.04 32.45
CA GLU A 241 3.78 13.01 32.39
C GLU A 241 2.44 13.48 31.81
N THR A 242 2.19 14.79 31.73
CA THR A 242 0.95 15.35 31.17
C THR A 242 0.99 15.46 29.64
N ASN A 243 2.17 15.50 29.02
CA ASN A 243 2.36 15.54 27.55
C ASN A 243 2.45 14.15 26.90
N LEU A 244 2.30 13.08 27.67
CA LEU A 244 2.51 11.67 27.28
C LEU A 244 1.60 11.16 26.15
N LYS A 245 0.64 11.94 25.61
CA LYS A 245 -0.42 11.38 24.74
C LYS A 245 -0.92 12.23 23.58
N VAL A 246 -0.37 13.42 23.32
CA VAL A 246 -0.93 14.28 22.27
C VAL A 246 0.00 14.28 21.07
N THR A 247 -0.19 13.32 20.16
CA THR A 247 0.18 13.61 18.77
C THR A 247 -0.50 14.92 18.36
N PRO A 248 0.20 15.81 17.63
CA PRO A 248 -0.34 17.12 17.32
C PRO A 248 -1.77 16.97 16.81
N MET A 249 -2.72 17.72 17.39
CA MET A 249 -4.14 17.58 17.05
C MET A 249 -4.40 17.78 15.55
N ALA A 250 -3.54 18.56 14.88
CA ALA A 250 -3.51 18.70 13.44
C ALA A 250 -3.33 17.37 12.70
N VAL A 251 -2.41 16.49 13.16
CA VAL A 251 -2.18 15.16 12.57
C VAL A 251 -3.44 14.31 12.71
N ARG A 252 -4.04 14.26 13.90
CA ARG A 252 -5.27 13.49 14.13
C ARG A 252 -6.45 14.01 13.33
N SER A 253 -6.59 15.34 13.24
CA SER A 253 -7.64 16.01 12.46
C SER A 253 -7.53 15.65 10.98
N LEU A 254 -6.33 15.77 10.39
CA LEU A 254 -6.09 15.41 8.99
C LEU A 254 -6.36 13.95 8.69
N LEU A 255 -5.99 13.05 9.61
CA LEU A 255 -6.15 11.61 9.43
C LEU A 255 -7.56 11.10 9.78
N SER A 256 -8.37 11.87 10.49
CA SER A 256 -9.69 11.43 10.97
C SER A 256 -10.69 11.15 9.86
N PHE A 257 -10.59 11.84 8.73
CA PHE A 257 -11.57 11.79 7.64
C PHE A 257 -11.71 10.40 6.99
N ASP A 258 -10.62 9.63 6.86
CA ASP A 258 -10.66 8.30 6.19
C ASP A 258 -10.39 7.14 7.14
N ARG A 259 -10.49 7.39 8.44
CA ARG A 259 -10.26 6.36 9.44
C ARG A 259 -11.27 5.24 9.25
N VAL A 260 -10.77 4.04 9.01
CA VAL A 260 -11.60 2.83 9.02
C VAL A 260 -11.78 2.44 10.47
N MET A 261 -13.01 2.50 10.96
CA MET A 261 -13.35 2.02 12.29
C MET A 261 -13.44 0.50 12.22
N ASP A 262 -12.85 -0.17 13.21
CA ASP A 262 -13.05 -1.61 13.37
C ASP A 262 -14.55 -1.84 13.62
N ILE A 263 -15.18 -2.62 12.75
CA ILE A 263 -16.57 -3.07 12.86
C ILE A 263 -16.67 -4.35 13.69
#